data_AF-A0A4U0YJZ9-F1
#
_entry.id   AF-A0A4U0YJZ9-F1
#
_cell.length_a   1.000
_cell.length_b   1.000
_cell.length_c   1.000
_cell.angle_alpha   90.00
_cell.angle_beta   90.00
_cell.angle_gamma   90.00
#
_symmetry.space_group_name_H-M   'P 1'
#
loop_
_entity.id
_entity.type
_entity.pdbx_description
1 polymer ?
#
loop_
_entity_poly.entity_id
_entity_poly.type
_entity_poly.pdbx_seq_one_letter_code
_entity_poly.pdbx_strand_id
1 'polypeptide(L)'
;MLRCRPWKGNHPSAADERLASARLKARRAVWHSCRVFLATRPHSADPGRSGAPIPGGASHVDHSVTFLATATITGFALATILLLVDQWQRFERLSFRLPGLLIAVAALVGQGALLYQLGFQPNPAALNLSVLNALAAVFGLASAITVVSAFRERLEGIAVVLLPVTAITVFLTVFVPESNVPIRTGEIALDAHILISLSAYALLTLAALQGVMLLIQHQALHGHHPAGWIRRLPPMESVEQLMFRFIVIGFLLLTLALVTGFLFLENIFAQHLVHKTVLSVIAWVVFAVLLAGRHIAGWRGRTAVQWTLAGFILMGLAYFGTKIVLEWILNLG
;
A
#
# COMPACT_ATOMS: atom_id res chain seq x y z
N MET A 1 17.24 -93.07 4.01
CA MET A 1 16.42 -93.11 5.24
C MET A 1 16.76 -91.89 6.09
N LEU A 2 15.88 -90.88 6.09
CA LEU A 2 15.97 -89.69 6.94
C LEU A 2 15.33 -90.02 8.30
N ARG A 3 16.03 -89.78 9.42
CA ARG A 3 15.47 -89.86 10.78
C ARG A 3 15.48 -88.49 11.44
N CYS A 4 14.30 -88.08 11.91
CA CYS A 4 13.99 -86.80 12.53
C CYS A 4 14.77 -86.54 13.84
N ARG A 5 15.16 -85.27 14.07
CA ARG A 5 15.51 -84.74 15.41
C ARG A 5 14.29 -84.02 16.01
N PRO A 6 14.11 -84.03 17.34
CA PRO A 6 12.96 -83.40 17.99
C PRO A 6 13.14 -81.88 18.10
N TRP A 7 12.03 -81.16 17.92
CA TRP A 7 11.91 -79.71 18.05
C TRP A 7 11.80 -79.32 19.54
N LYS A 8 12.74 -78.52 20.05
CA LYS A 8 12.64 -77.86 21.36
C LYS A 8 11.82 -76.58 21.19
N GLY A 9 10.61 -76.56 21.76
CA GLY A 9 9.81 -75.35 21.89
C GLY A 9 10.45 -74.37 22.88
N ASN A 10 10.69 -73.13 22.44
CA ASN A 10 11.08 -72.03 23.32
C ASN A 10 9.83 -71.51 24.04
N HIS A 11 9.80 -71.64 25.36
CA HIS A 11 8.87 -70.89 26.20
C HIS A 11 9.30 -69.42 26.24
N PRO A 12 8.38 -68.44 26.04
CA PRO A 12 8.70 -67.02 26.15
C PRO A 12 9.14 -66.67 27.58
N SER A 13 10.11 -65.76 27.70
CA SER A 13 10.67 -65.37 29.00
C SER A 13 9.73 -64.41 29.74
N ALA A 14 9.79 -64.41 31.08
CA ALA A 14 8.97 -63.53 31.93
C ALA A 14 9.19 -62.01 31.65
N ALA A 15 10.26 -61.64 30.95
CA ALA A 15 10.51 -60.26 30.51
C ALA A 15 9.62 -59.88 29.30
N ASP A 16 9.34 -60.83 28.41
CA ASP A 16 8.52 -60.60 27.20
C ASP A 16 7.04 -60.40 27.55
N GLU A 17 6.52 -61.10 28.56
CA GLU A 17 5.15 -60.90 29.07
C GLU A 17 4.97 -59.55 29.77
N ARG A 18 6.01 -59.05 30.45
CA ARG A 18 6.00 -57.72 31.07
C ARG A 18 5.98 -56.59 30.03
N LEU A 19 6.72 -56.74 28.93
CA LEU A 19 6.70 -55.79 27.82
C LEU A 19 5.37 -55.80 27.05
N ALA A 20 4.76 -56.98 26.86
CA ALA A 20 3.45 -57.11 26.23
C ALA A 20 2.33 -56.46 27.07
N SER A 21 2.34 -56.68 28.39
CA SER A 21 1.35 -56.08 29.31
C SER A 21 1.50 -54.56 29.45
N ALA A 22 2.72 -54.02 29.40
CA ALA A 22 2.96 -52.57 29.37
C ALA A 22 2.41 -51.91 28.08
N ARG A 23 2.62 -52.54 26.92
CA ARG A 23 2.06 -52.06 25.63
C ARG A 23 0.53 -52.09 25.62
N LEU A 24 -0.09 -53.10 26.23
CA LEU A 24 -1.54 -53.18 26.38
C LEU A 24 -2.11 -52.09 27.29
N LYS A 25 -1.44 -51.75 28.39
CA LYS A 25 -1.84 -50.63 29.26
C LYS A 25 -1.73 -49.27 28.55
N ALA A 26 -0.65 -49.04 27.79
CA ALA A 26 -0.46 -47.82 27.01
C ALA A 26 -1.56 -47.65 25.93
N ARG A 27 -1.89 -48.72 25.19
CA ARG A 27 -2.99 -48.68 24.20
C ARG A 27 -4.35 -48.42 24.84
N ARG A 28 -4.60 -48.94 26.05
CA ARG A 28 -5.87 -48.73 26.77
C ARG A 28 -6.01 -47.30 27.31
N ALA A 29 -4.91 -46.66 27.72
CA ALA A 29 -4.88 -45.25 28.11
C ALA A 29 -5.20 -44.32 26.93
N VAL A 30 -4.59 -44.57 25.76
CA VAL A 30 -4.90 -43.83 24.52
C VAL A 30 -6.37 -44.01 24.11
N TRP A 31 -6.92 -45.22 24.25
CA TRP A 31 -8.33 -45.50 23.94
C TRP A 31 -9.29 -44.76 24.88
N HIS A 32 -8.97 -44.66 26.18
CA HIS A 32 -9.79 -43.89 27.13
C HIS A 32 -9.73 -42.38 26.86
N SER A 33 -8.55 -41.81 26.53
CA SER A 33 -8.45 -40.40 26.12
C SER A 33 -9.20 -40.10 24.82
N CYS A 34 -9.17 -41.02 23.85
CA CYS A 34 -9.91 -40.86 22.58
C CYS A 34 -11.43 -40.94 22.79
N ARG A 35 -11.88 -41.81 23.71
CA ARG A 35 -13.31 -41.93 24.07
C ARG A 35 -13.84 -40.71 24.81
N VAL A 36 -13.03 -40.09 25.68
CA VAL A 36 -13.40 -38.83 26.35
C VAL A 36 -13.45 -37.67 25.36
N PHE A 37 -12.50 -37.60 24.41
CA PHE A 37 -12.50 -36.58 23.35
C PHE A 37 -13.69 -36.71 22.39
N LEU A 38 -14.17 -37.93 22.13
CA LEU A 38 -15.38 -38.19 21.35
C LEU A 38 -16.68 -37.89 22.13
N ALA A 39 -16.67 -38.01 23.46
CA ALA A 39 -17.82 -37.72 24.32
C ALA A 39 -17.98 -36.21 24.64
N THR A 40 -16.95 -35.39 24.42
CA THR A 40 -17.01 -33.92 24.56
C THR A 40 -17.19 -33.19 23.23
N ARG A 41 -17.52 -33.87 22.14
CA ARG A 41 -17.94 -33.19 20.91
C ARG A 41 -19.29 -32.51 21.17
N PRO A 42 -19.41 -31.18 21.05
CA PRO A 42 -20.68 -30.51 21.19
C PRO A 42 -21.66 -31.06 20.14
N HIS A 43 -22.88 -31.31 20.62
CA HIS A 43 -24.01 -31.81 19.84
C HIS A 43 -24.13 -31.06 18.52
N SER A 44 -24.07 -31.83 17.42
CA SER A 44 -24.39 -31.38 16.08
C SER A 44 -25.74 -30.67 16.05
N ALA A 45 -25.72 -29.43 15.60
CA ALA A 45 -26.91 -28.72 15.18
C ALA A 45 -27.63 -29.51 14.08
N ASP A 46 -28.94 -29.60 14.25
CA ASP A 46 -29.97 -30.08 13.35
C ASP A 46 -29.77 -29.60 11.88
N PRO A 47 -29.73 -30.48 10.85
CA PRO A 47 -29.57 -30.06 9.46
C PRO A 47 -30.87 -29.52 8.81
N GLY A 48 -31.94 -29.29 9.59
CA GLY A 48 -33.27 -29.00 9.05
C GLY A 48 -33.80 -27.56 9.17
N ARG A 49 -33.12 -26.61 9.82
CA ARG A 49 -33.70 -25.27 10.05
C ARG A 49 -32.66 -24.17 10.27
N SER A 50 -32.14 -23.61 9.18
CA SER A 50 -31.78 -22.19 9.06
C SER A 50 -31.08 -21.99 7.71
N GLY A 51 -31.88 -21.67 6.68
CA GLY A 51 -31.35 -20.95 5.53
C GLY A 51 -31.03 -19.51 5.94
N ALA A 52 -30.04 -19.33 6.83
CA ALA A 52 -29.34 -18.06 6.93
C ALA A 52 -28.38 -18.02 5.74
N PRO A 53 -28.46 -17.01 4.86
CA PRO A 53 -27.54 -16.92 3.75
C PRO A 53 -26.13 -16.78 4.31
N ILE A 54 -25.25 -17.70 3.93
CA ILE A 54 -23.80 -17.54 4.09
C ILE A 54 -23.44 -16.29 3.27
N PRO A 55 -22.99 -15.18 3.87
CA PRO A 55 -22.56 -14.01 3.11
C PRO A 55 -21.14 -14.29 2.63
N GLY A 56 -21.02 -15.09 1.59
CA GLY A 56 -19.74 -15.46 0.99
C GLY A 56 -19.95 -16.26 -0.27
N GLY A 57 -19.96 -15.58 -1.42
CA GLY A 57 -19.98 -16.27 -2.72
C GLY A 57 -20.71 -15.58 -3.86
N ALA A 58 -20.73 -14.24 -3.91
CA ALA A 58 -20.94 -13.52 -5.16
C ALA A 58 -20.27 -12.16 -5.03
N SER A 59 -19.32 -11.89 -5.91
CA SER A 59 -18.77 -10.57 -6.19
C SER A 59 -19.86 -9.66 -6.78
N HIS A 60 -20.92 -9.37 -6.00
CA HIS A 60 -21.68 -8.16 -6.22
C HIS A 60 -20.76 -7.02 -5.80
N VAL A 61 -19.83 -6.65 -6.68
CA VAL A 61 -19.36 -5.27 -6.66
C VAL A 61 -20.64 -4.46 -6.86
N ASP A 62 -21.10 -3.80 -5.81
CA ASP A 62 -22.36 -3.10 -5.84
C ASP A 62 -22.40 -2.23 -7.10
N HIS A 63 -23.52 -2.28 -7.83
CA HIS A 63 -23.66 -1.50 -9.06
C HIS A 63 -23.42 0.00 -8.82
N SER A 64 -23.63 0.47 -7.57
CA SER A 64 -23.26 1.80 -7.10
C SER A 64 -21.75 2.05 -7.10
N VAL A 65 -20.94 1.11 -6.62
CA VAL A 65 -19.47 1.21 -6.56
C VAL A 65 -18.87 1.20 -7.95
N THR A 66 -19.32 0.29 -8.83
CA THR A 66 -18.84 0.23 -10.22
C THR A 66 -19.22 1.48 -11.01
N PHE A 67 -20.44 2.00 -10.82
CA PHE A 67 -20.87 3.25 -11.44
C PHE A 67 -20.04 4.45 -10.95
N LEU A 68 -19.82 4.56 -9.64
CA LEU A 68 -19.00 5.63 -9.07
C LEU A 68 -17.54 5.55 -9.53
N ALA A 69 -16.98 4.35 -9.63
CA ALA A 69 -15.62 4.11 -10.13
C ALA A 69 -15.47 4.55 -11.59
N THR A 70 -16.38 4.14 -12.47
CA THR A 70 -16.35 4.51 -13.89
C THR A 70 -16.55 6.02 -14.09
N ALA A 71 -17.45 6.66 -13.34
CA ALA A 71 -17.62 8.12 -13.35
C ALA A 71 -16.35 8.85 -12.88
N THR A 72 -15.68 8.35 -11.84
CA THR A 72 -14.45 8.92 -11.31
C THR A 72 -13.29 8.80 -12.31
N ILE A 73 -13.12 7.62 -12.92
CA ILE A 73 -12.07 7.35 -13.91
C ILE A 73 -12.27 8.23 -15.15
N THR A 74 -13.50 8.31 -15.67
CA THR A 74 -13.81 9.16 -16.83
C THR A 74 -13.65 10.65 -16.50
N GLY A 75 -14.00 11.07 -15.29
CA GLY A 75 -13.73 12.42 -14.78
C GLY A 75 -12.24 12.77 -14.79
N PHE A 76 -11.38 11.89 -14.25
CA PHE A 76 -9.92 12.10 -14.30
C PHE A 76 -9.37 12.15 -15.72
N ALA A 77 -9.82 11.27 -16.61
CA ALA A 77 -9.41 11.27 -18.00
C ALA A 77 -9.83 12.57 -18.71
N LEU A 78 -11.07 13.02 -18.52
CA LEU A 78 -11.59 14.25 -19.10
C LEU A 78 -10.85 15.49 -18.57
N ALA A 79 -10.62 15.58 -17.26
CA ALA A 79 -9.84 16.66 -16.67
C ALA A 79 -8.42 16.71 -17.24
N THR A 80 -7.78 15.55 -17.41
CA THR A 80 -6.44 15.44 -18.01
C THR A 80 -6.43 15.98 -19.44
N ILE A 81 -7.40 15.59 -20.26
CA ILE A 81 -7.52 16.04 -21.65
C ILE A 81 -7.73 17.56 -21.70
N LEU A 82 -8.65 18.11 -20.90
CA LEU A 82 -8.92 19.55 -20.90
C LEU A 82 -7.71 20.38 -20.47
N LEU A 83 -6.99 19.95 -19.43
CA LEU A 83 -5.77 20.63 -18.97
C LEU A 83 -4.63 20.50 -20.00
N LEU A 84 -4.52 19.36 -20.69
CA LEU A 84 -3.55 19.18 -21.77
C LEU A 84 -3.86 20.08 -22.97
N VAL A 85 -5.14 20.19 -23.36
CA VAL A 85 -5.60 21.07 -24.44
C VAL A 85 -5.33 22.53 -24.08
N ASP A 86 -5.64 22.96 -22.85
CA ASP A 86 -5.36 24.33 -22.37
C ASP A 86 -3.85 24.67 -22.43
N GLN A 87 -2.99 23.73 -22.05
CA GLN A 87 -1.53 23.91 -22.18
C GLN A 87 -1.07 24.04 -23.63
N TRP A 88 -1.70 23.33 -24.56
CA TRP A 88 -1.37 23.37 -25.98
C TRP A 88 -1.90 24.64 -26.66
N GLN A 89 -3.11 25.07 -26.30
CA GLN A 89 -3.84 26.20 -26.89
C GLN A 89 -3.54 27.55 -26.23
N ARG A 90 -2.44 27.67 -25.46
CA ARG A 90 -2.02 28.86 -24.69
C ARG A 90 -2.06 30.23 -25.41
N PHE A 91 -2.31 30.27 -26.72
CA PHE A 91 -2.39 31.47 -27.55
C PHE A 91 -3.81 31.81 -28.07
N GLU A 92 -4.82 30.97 -27.84
CA GLU A 92 -6.22 31.26 -28.24
C GLU A 92 -7.09 31.73 -27.07
N ARG A 93 -8.13 32.52 -27.37
CA ARG A 93 -8.94 33.28 -26.39
C ARG A 93 -9.85 32.43 -25.48
N LEU A 94 -9.91 31.10 -25.65
CA LEU A 94 -10.80 30.21 -24.89
C LEU A 94 -9.99 29.38 -23.88
N SER A 95 -10.19 29.61 -22.57
CA SER A 95 -9.48 28.89 -21.50
C SER A 95 -10.29 27.68 -21.03
N PHE A 96 -9.72 26.48 -21.18
CA PHE A 96 -10.29 25.22 -20.66
C PHE A 96 -9.78 24.88 -19.25
N ARG A 97 -8.93 25.73 -18.67
CA ARG A 97 -8.35 25.55 -17.34
C ARG A 97 -9.39 25.38 -16.22
N LEU A 98 -10.30 26.34 -16.06
CA LEU A 98 -11.32 26.29 -15.01
C LEU A 98 -12.23 25.06 -15.10
N PRO A 99 -12.84 24.72 -16.26
CA PRO A 99 -13.66 23.51 -16.35
C PRO A 99 -12.84 22.24 -16.09
N GLY A 100 -11.59 22.16 -16.56
CA GLY A 100 -10.70 21.03 -16.27
C GLY A 100 -10.42 20.85 -14.77
N LEU A 101 -10.16 21.95 -14.04
CA LEU A 101 -9.95 21.90 -12.60
C LEU A 101 -11.22 21.52 -11.83
N LEU A 102 -12.39 22.04 -12.22
CA LEU A 102 -13.66 21.70 -11.58
C LEU A 102 -14.00 20.21 -11.74
N ILE A 103 -13.76 19.65 -12.94
CA ILE A 103 -13.94 18.21 -13.20
C ILE A 103 -12.95 17.39 -12.37
N ALA A 104 -11.69 17.84 -12.24
CA ALA A 104 -10.71 17.17 -11.39
C ALA A 104 -11.13 17.15 -9.91
N VAL A 105 -11.69 18.25 -9.41
CA VAL A 105 -12.24 18.31 -8.03
C VAL A 105 -13.41 17.34 -7.87
N ALA A 106 -14.35 17.30 -8.84
CA ALA A 106 -15.46 16.36 -8.80
C ALA A 106 -14.99 14.89 -8.80
N ALA A 107 -14.00 14.56 -9.62
CA ALA A 107 -13.40 13.22 -9.65
C ALA A 107 -12.69 12.87 -8.33
N LEU A 108 -12.00 13.82 -7.69
CA LEU A 108 -11.38 13.63 -6.38
C LEU A 108 -12.41 13.37 -5.28
N VAL A 109 -13.56 14.04 -5.31
CA VAL A 109 -14.68 13.76 -4.40
C VAL A 109 -15.20 12.33 -4.62
N GLY A 110 -15.36 11.91 -5.87
CA GLY A 110 -15.73 10.54 -6.22
C GLY A 110 -14.73 9.50 -5.70
N GLN A 111 -13.43 9.76 -5.84
CA GLN A 111 -12.37 8.93 -5.29
C GLN A 111 -12.43 8.85 -3.76
N GLY A 112 -12.66 9.98 -3.07
CA GLY A 112 -12.83 10.00 -1.62
C GLY A 112 -14.02 9.15 -1.17
N ALA A 113 -15.14 9.22 -1.89
CA ALA A 113 -16.31 8.38 -1.63
C ALA A 113 -16.01 6.89 -1.87
N LEU A 114 -15.26 6.53 -2.91
CA LEU A 114 -14.83 5.15 -3.16
C LEU A 114 -13.91 4.62 -2.04
N LEU A 115 -12.94 5.41 -1.61
CA LEU A 115 -12.05 5.05 -0.49
C LEU A 115 -12.83 4.89 0.82
N TYR A 116 -13.87 5.69 1.04
CA TYR A 116 -14.74 5.52 2.19
C TYR A 116 -15.56 4.22 2.09
N GLN A 117 -16.19 3.94 0.95
CA GLN A 117 -17.02 2.75 0.76
C GLN A 117 -16.22 1.43 0.78
N LEU A 118 -15.03 1.42 0.18
CA LEU A 118 -14.18 0.23 0.05
C LEU A 118 -13.20 0.07 1.21
N GLY A 119 -12.76 1.20 1.78
CA GLY A 119 -11.73 1.25 2.81
C GLY A 119 -12.28 1.23 4.22
N PHE A 120 -13.45 1.83 4.49
CA PHE A 120 -13.99 1.92 5.85
C PHE A 120 -15.09 0.88 6.08
N GLN A 121 -14.83 -0.08 6.95
CA GLN A 121 -15.83 -1.03 7.42
C GLN A 121 -16.40 -0.52 8.75
N PRO A 122 -17.70 -0.20 8.84
CA PRO A 122 -18.27 0.43 10.04
C PRO A 122 -18.51 -0.55 11.20
N ASN A 123 -18.52 -1.87 10.98
CA ASN A 123 -18.88 -2.83 12.02
C ASN A 123 -18.13 -4.18 11.89
N PRO A 124 -17.04 -4.40 12.65
CA PRO A 124 -16.32 -3.45 13.52
C PRO A 124 -15.62 -2.35 12.71
N ALA A 125 -15.42 -1.18 13.31
CA ALA A 125 -14.61 -0.09 12.72
C ALA A 125 -13.24 -0.63 12.31
N ALA A 126 -13.00 -0.69 11.00
CA ALA A 126 -11.73 -1.16 10.46
C ALA A 126 -11.41 -0.43 9.16
N LEU A 127 -10.13 -0.15 8.95
CA LEU A 127 -9.60 0.37 7.71
C LEU A 127 -8.94 -0.75 6.90
N ASN A 128 -9.45 -0.98 5.70
CA ASN A 128 -8.83 -1.84 4.71
C ASN A 128 -7.72 -1.06 4.00
N LEU A 129 -6.54 -1.01 4.62
CA LEU A 129 -5.31 -0.47 4.01
C LEU A 129 -4.60 -1.54 3.17
N SER A 130 -5.35 -2.17 2.27
CA SER A 130 -4.78 -3.00 1.20
C SER A 130 -3.75 -2.20 0.41
N VAL A 131 -2.85 -2.89 -0.29
CA VAL A 131 -1.80 -2.21 -1.05
C VAL A 131 -2.42 -1.30 -2.10
N LEU A 132 -3.45 -1.76 -2.82
CA LEU A 132 -4.14 -0.95 -3.81
C LEU A 132 -4.91 0.23 -3.18
N ASN A 133 -5.63 0.01 -2.08
CA ASN A 133 -6.33 1.09 -1.36
C ASN A 133 -5.36 2.17 -0.84
N ALA A 134 -4.21 1.77 -0.30
CA ALA A 134 -3.20 2.71 0.17
C ALA A 134 -2.58 3.48 -1.00
N LEU A 135 -2.37 2.84 -2.16
CA LEU A 135 -1.87 3.53 -3.36
C LEU A 135 -2.88 4.54 -3.86
N ALA A 136 -4.15 4.12 -3.99
CA ALA A 136 -5.23 5.02 -4.35
C ALA A 136 -5.34 6.20 -3.37
N ALA A 137 -5.17 5.98 -2.07
CA ALA A 137 -5.16 7.07 -1.09
C ALA A 137 -3.97 8.03 -1.29
N VAL A 138 -2.75 7.51 -1.45
CA VAL A 138 -1.53 8.32 -1.65
C VAL A 138 -1.60 9.15 -2.94
N PHE A 139 -1.95 8.50 -4.04
CA PHE A 139 -2.08 9.16 -5.33
C PHE A 139 -3.27 10.13 -5.37
N GLY A 140 -4.40 9.78 -4.72
CA GLY A 140 -5.54 10.68 -4.52
C GLY A 140 -5.18 11.93 -3.72
N LEU A 141 -4.46 11.77 -2.60
CA LEU A 141 -3.94 12.89 -1.80
C LEU A 141 -2.97 13.76 -2.59
N ALA A 142 -2.04 13.14 -3.33
CA ALA A 142 -1.10 13.87 -4.18
C ALA A 142 -1.83 14.69 -5.26
N SER A 143 -2.86 14.11 -5.91
CA SER A 143 -3.72 14.82 -6.87
C SER A 143 -4.52 15.92 -6.21
N ALA A 144 -5.09 15.70 -5.02
CA ALA A 144 -5.82 16.73 -4.28
C ALA A 144 -4.91 17.93 -3.97
N ILE A 145 -3.71 17.69 -3.43
CA ILE A 145 -2.72 18.73 -3.17
C ILE A 145 -2.36 19.48 -4.45
N THR A 146 -2.17 18.76 -5.56
CA THR A 146 -1.79 19.36 -6.85
C THR A 146 -2.93 20.20 -7.44
N VAL A 147 -4.17 19.72 -7.43
CA VAL A 147 -5.35 20.42 -7.93
C VAL A 147 -5.65 21.66 -7.09
N VAL A 148 -5.59 21.55 -5.76
CA VAL A 148 -5.75 22.70 -4.84
C VAL A 148 -4.66 23.74 -5.11
N SER A 149 -3.42 23.29 -5.25
CA SER A 149 -2.29 24.18 -5.56
C SER A 149 -2.41 24.78 -6.97
N ALA A 150 -3.02 24.07 -7.92
CA ALA A 150 -3.23 24.52 -9.31
C ALA A 150 -4.21 25.69 -9.44
N PHE A 151 -5.03 25.98 -8.42
CA PHE A 151 -5.84 27.20 -8.36
C PHE A 151 -5.01 28.46 -8.06
N ARG A 152 -3.91 28.32 -7.31
CA ARG A 152 -3.02 29.44 -6.93
C ARG A 152 -1.82 29.56 -7.88
N GLU A 153 -1.16 28.44 -8.13
CA GLU A 153 0.05 28.32 -8.94
C GLU A 153 -0.28 27.57 -10.24
N ARG A 154 0.39 27.85 -11.37
CA ARG A 154 0.17 27.10 -12.62
C ARG A 154 0.93 25.76 -12.59
N LEU A 155 0.38 24.79 -11.84
CA LEU A 155 0.95 23.44 -11.67
C LEU A 155 0.33 22.38 -12.59
N GLU A 156 -0.30 22.81 -13.68
CA GLU A 156 -1.03 21.95 -14.60
C GLU A 156 -0.13 20.86 -15.21
N GLY A 157 1.17 21.13 -15.40
CA GLY A 157 2.11 20.14 -15.95
C GLY A 157 2.23 18.88 -15.09
N ILE A 158 2.12 19.03 -13.77
CA ILE A 158 2.14 17.92 -12.81
C ILE A 158 0.79 17.21 -12.81
N ALA A 159 -0.31 17.99 -12.81
CA ALA A 159 -1.67 17.46 -12.80
C ALA A 159 -1.92 16.54 -14.01
N VAL A 160 -1.45 16.92 -15.21
CA VAL A 160 -1.59 16.13 -16.44
C VAL A 160 -0.93 14.74 -16.31
N VAL A 161 0.15 14.61 -15.56
CA VAL A 161 0.81 13.31 -15.32
C VAL A 161 0.13 12.56 -14.16
N LEU A 162 -0.30 13.28 -13.12
CA LEU A 162 -0.77 12.65 -11.89
C LEU A 162 -2.21 12.13 -12.00
N LEU A 163 -3.13 12.90 -12.60
CA LEU A 163 -4.54 12.51 -12.77
C LEU A 163 -4.77 11.19 -13.52
N PRO A 164 -4.05 10.85 -14.62
CA PRO A 164 -4.20 9.53 -15.23
C PRO A 164 -3.64 8.41 -14.34
N VAL A 165 -2.56 8.67 -13.59
CA VAL A 165 -2.03 7.69 -12.61
C VAL A 165 -3.06 7.45 -11.50
N THR A 166 -3.73 8.48 -11.00
CA THR A 166 -4.80 8.30 -10.00
C THR A 166 -5.97 7.50 -10.57
N ALA A 167 -6.36 7.76 -11.82
CA ALA A 167 -7.39 6.98 -12.51
C ALA A 167 -7.03 5.49 -12.59
N ILE A 168 -5.76 5.17 -12.90
CA ILE A 168 -5.27 3.78 -12.93
C ILE A 168 -5.34 3.17 -11.52
N THR A 169 -4.95 3.89 -10.47
CA THR A 169 -5.05 3.34 -9.11
C THR A 169 -6.48 3.06 -8.67
N VAL A 170 -7.44 3.92 -9.04
CA VAL A 170 -8.87 3.69 -8.79
C VAL A 170 -9.36 2.47 -9.57
N PHE A 171 -8.96 2.33 -10.84
CA PHE A 171 -9.27 1.14 -11.64
C PHE A 171 -8.74 -0.13 -10.98
N LEU A 172 -7.46 -0.16 -10.61
CA LEU A 172 -6.87 -1.34 -9.97
C LEU A 172 -7.59 -1.68 -8.67
N THR A 173 -7.89 -0.68 -7.85
CA THR A 173 -8.55 -0.88 -6.55
C THR A 173 -9.94 -1.51 -6.66
N VAL A 174 -10.71 -1.17 -7.70
CA VAL A 174 -12.09 -1.64 -7.87
C VAL A 174 -12.16 -2.96 -8.64
N PHE A 175 -11.30 -3.14 -9.65
CA PHE A 175 -11.39 -4.26 -10.59
C PHE A 175 -10.40 -5.39 -10.29
N VAL A 176 -9.40 -5.17 -9.43
CA VAL A 176 -8.47 -6.23 -9.00
C VAL A 176 -8.85 -6.67 -7.59
N PRO A 177 -9.34 -7.91 -7.41
CA PRO A 177 -9.62 -8.45 -6.09
C PRO A 177 -8.34 -8.60 -5.27
N GLU A 178 -8.31 -7.99 -4.08
CA GLU A 178 -7.26 -8.23 -3.09
C GLU A 178 -7.83 -8.88 -1.83
N SER A 179 -7.22 -9.98 -1.40
CA SER A 179 -7.47 -10.58 -0.09
C SER A 179 -6.52 -9.96 0.94
N ASN A 180 -7.04 -9.11 1.82
CA ASN A 180 -6.26 -8.56 2.92
C ASN A 180 -7.07 -8.52 4.21
N VAL A 181 -6.38 -8.70 5.33
CA VAL A 181 -6.97 -8.62 6.66
C VAL A 181 -7.17 -7.13 7.00
N PRO A 182 -8.41 -6.66 7.22
CA PRO A 182 -8.65 -5.27 7.58
C PRO A 182 -8.01 -4.96 8.95
N ILE A 183 -7.44 -3.75 9.07
CA ILE A 183 -6.82 -3.29 10.32
C ILE A 183 -7.92 -2.66 11.16
N ARG A 184 -8.17 -3.19 12.37
CA ARG A 184 -9.16 -2.60 13.29
C ARG A 184 -8.75 -1.18 13.63
N THR A 185 -9.70 -0.26 13.50
CA THR A 185 -9.56 1.15 13.86
C THR A 185 -10.51 1.50 14.99
N GLY A 186 -10.30 2.67 15.61
CA GLY A 186 -11.04 3.07 16.82
C GLY A 186 -10.15 3.75 17.87
N GLU A 187 -8.83 3.70 17.70
CA GLU A 187 -7.88 4.49 18.48
C GLU A 187 -7.46 5.73 17.68
N ILE A 188 -7.81 6.92 18.19
CA ILE A 188 -7.51 8.21 17.56
C ILE A 188 -6.02 8.35 17.21
N ALA A 189 -5.14 7.77 18.04
CA ALA A 189 -3.71 7.79 17.84
C ALA A 189 -3.26 7.01 16.58
N LEU A 190 -3.82 5.82 16.36
CA LEU A 190 -3.53 5.00 15.19
C LEU A 190 -4.06 5.66 13.91
N ASP A 191 -5.28 6.19 13.96
CA ASP A 191 -5.90 6.88 12.83
C ASP A 191 -5.09 8.13 12.44
N ALA A 192 -4.66 8.93 13.43
CA ALA A 192 -3.78 10.06 13.20
C ALA A 192 -2.43 9.64 12.60
N HIS A 193 -1.81 8.59 13.11
CA HIS A 193 -0.56 8.05 12.56
C HIS A 193 -0.69 7.64 11.09
N ILE A 194 -1.79 6.96 10.73
CA ILE A 194 -2.08 6.56 9.34
C ILE A 194 -2.21 7.80 8.45
N LEU A 195 -3.00 8.81 8.86
CA LEU A 195 -3.22 10.04 8.08
C LEU A 195 -1.93 10.83 7.86
N ILE A 196 -1.10 10.96 8.91
CA ILE A 196 0.20 11.65 8.83
C ILE A 196 1.13 10.88 7.89
N SER A 197 1.16 9.55 7.98
CA SER A 197 2.00 8.69 7.14
C SER A 197 1.60 8.74 5.66
N LEU A 198 0.30 8.67 5.35
CA LEU A 198 -0.21 8.80 3.98
C LEU A 198 0.09 10.19 3.40
N SER A 199 -0.07 11.24 4.21
CA SER A 199 0.22 12.62 3.81
C SER A 199 1.71 12.83 3.54
N ALA A 200 2.59 12.29 4.39
CA ALA A 200 4.04 12.31 4.16
C ALA A 200 4.39 11.62 2.84
N TYR A 201 3.84 10.43 2.60
CA TYR A 201 4.14 9.68 1.39
C TYR A 201 3.61 10.34 0.12
N ALA A 202 2.42 10.95 0.17
CA ALA A 202 1.88 11.74 -0.94
C ALA A 202 2.78 12.93 -1.30
N LEU A 203 3.26 13.70 -0.30
CA LEU A 203 4.17 14.82 -0.53
C LEU A 203 5.54 14.37 -1.08
N LEU A 204 6.09 13.27 -0.56
CA LEU A 204 7.34 12.71 -1.07
C LEU A 204 7.18 12.16 -2.49
N THR A 205 6.00 11.64 -2.84
CA THR A 205 5.64 11.26 -4.22
C THR A 205 5.65 12.49 -5.14
N LEU A 206 5.04 13.60 -4.69
CA LEU A 206 5.07 14.86 -5.45
C LEU A 206 6.50 15.39 -5.63
N ALA A 207 7.34 15.31 -4.59
CA ALA A 207 8.75 15.66 -4.69
C ALA A 207 9.50 14.78 -5.71
N ALA A 208 9.29 13.46 -5.68
CA ALA A 208 9.89 12.55 -6.64
C ALA A 208 9.45 12.86 -8.08
N LEU A 209 8.16 13.11 -8.31
CA LEU A 209 7.63 13.51 -9.61
C LEU A 209 8.23 14.83 -10.10
N GLN A 210 8.38 15.83 -9.22
CA GLN A 210 9.09 17.07 -9.55
C GLN A 210 10.54 16.81 -9.93
N GLY A 211 11.22 15.91 -9.21
CA GLY A 211 12.59 15.52 -9.52
C GLY A 211 12.71 14.87 -10.90
N VAL A 212 11.81 13.95 -11.25
CA VAL A 212 11.77 13.35 -12.60
C VAL A 212 11.53 14.42 -13.67
N MET A 213 10.61 15.35 -13.43
CA MET A 213 10.35 16.46 -14.35
C MET A 213 11.59 17.33 -14.56
N LEU A 214 12.34 17.64 -13.48
CA LEU A 214 13.63 18.35 -13.57
C LEU A 214 14.67 17.59 -14.38
N LEU A 215 14.76 16.26 -14.24
CA LEU A 215 15.68 15.46 -15.04
C LEU A 215 15.33 15.47 -16.52
N ILE A 216 14.04 15.38 -16.86
CA ILE A 216 13.56 15.46 -18.25
C ILE A 216 13.90 16.84 -18.84
N GLN A 217 13.62 17.92 -18.09
CA GLN A 217 13.96 19.28 -18.51
C GLN A 217 15.47 19.45 -18.72
N HIS A 218 16.28 18.98 -17.78
CA HIS A 218 17.74 19.08 -17.84
C HIS A 218 18.33 18.33 -19.05
N GLN A 219 17.83 17.13 -19.36
CA GLN A 219 18.25 16.37 -20.54
C GLN A 219 17.86 17.08 -21.84
N ALA A 220 16.65 17.63 -21.89
CA ALA A 220 16.15 18.28 -23.10
C ALA A 220 16.84 19.63 -23.40
N LEU A 221 17.45 20.28 -22.40
CA LEU A 221 18.29 21.47 -22.60
C LEU A 221 19.73 21.14 -23.07
N HIS A 222 20.27 19.98 -22.70
CA HIS A 222 21.63 19.56 -23.07
C HIS A 222 21.71 18.76 -24.38
N GLY A 223 20.60 18.15 -24.81
CA GLY A 223 20.48 17.59 -26.15
C GLY A 223 20.38 18.71 -27.19
N HIS A 224 21.17 18.65 -28.27
CA HIS A 224 21.24 19.65 -29.36
C HIS A 224 19.93 19.83 -30.18
N HIS A 225 18.78 19.40 -29.66
CA HIS A 225 17.46 19.57 -30.26
C HIS A 225 16.60 20.45 -29.35
N PRO A 226 16.66 21.79 -29.48
CA PRO A 226 15.71 22.67 -28.81
C PRO A 226 14.35 22.49 -29.51
N ALA A 227 13.66 21.38 -29.23
CA ALA A 227 12.29 21.20 -29.66
C ALA A 227 11.49 22.41 -29.14
N GLY A 228 10.72 23.08 -30.00
CA GLY A 228 9.98 24.31 -29.65
C GLY A 228 9.03 24.20 -28.45
N TRP A 229 8.88 23.00 -27.89
CA TRP A 229 8.18 22.70 -26.65
C TRP A 229 9.00 23.04 -25.39
N ILE A 230 10.35 23.08 -25.47
CA ILE A 230 11.25 23.44 -24.35
C ILE A 230 11.00 24.88 -23.85
N ARG A 231 10.67 25.81 -24.75
CA ARG A 231 10.32 27.20 -24.40
C ARG A 231 8.97 27.34 -23.69
N ARG A 232 8.15 26.27 -23.63
CA ARG A 232 6.84 26.25 -22.97
C ARG A 232 6.91 25.69 -21.55
N LEU A 233 8.04 25.12 -21.14
CA LEU A 233 8.22 24.56 -19.80
C LEU A 233 8.40 25.69 -18.77
N PRO A 234 7.77 25.58 -17.58
CA PRO A 234 7.95 26.55 -16.50
C PRO A 234 9.45 26.67 -16.14
N PRO A 235 9.92 27.86 -15.73
CA PRO A 235 11.34 28.10 -15.45
C PRO A 235 11.89 27.08 -14.45
N MET A 236 13.03 26.45 -14.75
CA MET A 236 13.58 25.31 -13.97
C MET A 236 13.73 25.61 -12.47
N GLU A 237 14.00 26.86 -12.11
CA GLU A 237 14.12 27.30 -10.72
C GLU A 237 12.81 27.10 -9.94
N SER A 238 11.65 27.33 -10.56
CA SER A 238 10.35 27.19 -9.91
C SER A 238 10.02 25.73 -9.55
N VAL A 239 10.38 24.79 -10.42
CA VAL A 239 10.18 23.35 -10.24
C VAL A 239 11.08 22.81 -9.12
N GLU A 240 12.33 23.26 -9.05
CA GLU A 240 13.26 22.88 -7.97
C GLU A 240 12.82 23.43 -6.60
N GLN A 241 12.37 24.69 -6.55
CA GLN A 241 11.84 25.28 -5.31
C GLN A 241 10.61 24.50 -4.80
N LEU A 242 9.70 24.13 -5.70
CA LEU A 242 8.52 23.36 -5.36
C LEU A 242 8.87 21.94 -4.89
N MET A 243 9.80 21.27 -5.58
CA MET A 243 10.33 19.96 -5.17
C MET A 243 10.81 20.02 -3.73
N PHE A 244 11.66 20.99 -3.39
CA PHE A 244 12.17 21.12 -2.03
C PHE A 244 11.10 21.53 -1.02
N ARG A 245 10.10 22.33 -1.41
CA ARG A 245 8.96 22.64 -0.53
C ARG A 245 8.23 21.35 -0.13
N PHE A 246 8.00 20.45 -1.08
CA PHE A 246 7.41 19.14 -0.80
C PHE A 246 8.33 18.23 0.04
N ILE A 247 9.65 18.22 -0.22
CA ILE A 247 10.61 17.45 0.60
C ILE A 247 10.59 17.92 2.05
N VAL A 248 10.64 19.22 2.31
CA VAL A 248 10.65 19.76 3.68
C VAL A 248 9.38 19.38 4.42
N ILE A 249 8.20 19.63 3.82
CA ILE A 249 6.91 19.31 4.48
C ILE A 249 6.76 17.79 4.64
N GLY A 250 7.10 17.01 3.61
CA GLY A 250 7.05 15.55 3.65
C GLY A 250 8.00 14.96 4.70
N PHE A 251 9.20 15.51 4.87
CA PHE A 251 10.16 15.11 5.89
C PHE A 251 9.67 15.41 7.31
N LEU A 252 9.05 16.57 7.52
CA LEU A 252 8.45 16.91 8.83
C LEU A 252 7.31 15.94 9.18
N LEU A 253 6.42 15.67 8.23
CA LEU A 253 5.34 14.69 8.45
C LEU A 253 5.89 13.27 8.63
N LEU A 254 6.94 12.88 7.89
CA LEU A 254 7.60 11.59 8.07
C LEU A 254 8.22 11.47 9.47
N THR A 255 8.85 12.53 9.98
CA THR A 255 9.39 12.56 11.34
C THR A 255 8.28 12.38 12.36
N LEU A 256 7.15 13.08 12.19
CA LEU A 256 5.98 12.93 13.05
C LEU A 256 5.37 11.52 12.96
N ALA A 257 5.31 10.94 11.76
CA ALA A 257 4.90 9.55 11.55
C ALA A 257 5.82 8.57 12.29
N LEU A 258 7.15 8.74 12.21
CA LEU A 258 8.09 7.89 12.95
C LEU A 258 7.91 8.02 14.47
N VAL A 259 7.84 9.25 14.99
CA VAL A 259 7.65 9.50 16.43
C VAL A 259 6.35 8.89 16.92
N THR A 260 5.23 9.12 16.23
CA THR A 260 3.94 8.51 16.58
C THR A 260 3.98 7.00 16.44
N GLY A 261 4.66 6.47 15.41
CA GLY A 261 4.87 5.03 15.24
C GLY A 261 5.59 4.42 16.45
N PHE A 262 6.68 5.02 16.91
CA PHE A 262 7.43 4.56 18.09
C PHE A 262 6.64 4.62 19.39
N LEU A 263 5.77 5.62 19.55
CA LEU A 263 5.00 5.81 20.79
C LEU A 263 3.77 4.90 20.87
N PHE A 264 3.11 4.60 19.75
CA PHE A 264 1.81 3.90 19.74
C PHE A 264 1.89 2.44 19.29
N LEU A 265 2.96 2.03 18.60
CA LEU A 265 3.13 0.64 18.19
C LEU A 265 3.95 -0.11 19.25
N GLU A 266 3.28 -0.57 20.31
CA GLU A 266 3.92 -1.34 21.40
C GLU A 266 4.57 -2.66 20.93
N ASN A 267 4.24 -3.13 19.71
CA ASN A 267 4.75 -4.37 19.10
C ASN A 267 5.74 -4.16 17.93
N ILE A 268 6.40 -3.00 17.80
CA ILE A 268 7.39 -2.75 16.72
C ILE A 268 8.53 -3.79 16.71
N PHE A 269 8.87 -4.36 17.87
CA PHE A 269 9.94 -5.34 18.02
C PHE A 269 9.54 -6.78 17.66
N ALA A 270 8.29 -7.04 17.28
CA ALA A 270 7.94 -8.31 16.66
C ALA A 270 8.76 -8.48 15.35
N GLN A 271 9.35 -9.65 15.15
CA GLN A 271 10.34 -9.95 14.08
C GLN A 271 9.89 -9.54 12.66
N HIS A 272 8.58 -9.46 12.41
CA HIS A 272 8.00 -9.09 11.11
C HIS A 272 7.88 -7.57 10.88
N LEU A 273 7.90 -6.74 11.92
CA LEU A 273 7.72 -5.27 11.81
C LEU A 273 9.06 -4.51 11.78
N VAL A 274 10.12 -5.09 12.36
CA VAL A 274 11.46 -4.48 12.42
C VAL A 274 12.00 -4.13 11.03
N HIS A 275 11.78 -4.98 10.03
CA HIS A 275 12.26 -4.72 8.67
C HIS A 275 11.56 -3.51 8.03
N LYS A 276 10.28 -3.27 8.33
CA LYS A 276 9.54 -2.09 7.84
C LYS A 276 10.07 -0.81 8.47
N THR A 277 10.35 -0.83 9.77
CA THR A 277 10.81 0.35 10.52
C THR A 277 12.26 0.71 10.22
N VAL A 278 13.14 -0.27 10.03
CA VAL A 278 14.52 0.01 9.62
C VAL A 278 14.55 0.68 8.24
N LEU A 279 13.77 0.20 7.27
CA LEU A 279 13.71 0.80 5.93
C LEU A 279 13.17 2.24 5.96
N SER A 280 12.15 2.53 6.77
CA SER A 280 11.62 3.89 6.90
C SER A 280 12.60 4.83 7.60
N VAL A 281 13.36 4.35 8.61
CA VAL A 281 14.44 5.12 9.24
C VAL A 281 15.58 5.40 8.26
N ILE A 282 15.97 4.43 7.43
CA ILE A 282 16.97 4.66 6.38
C ILE A 282 16.47 5.71 5.39
N ALA A 283 15.21 5.61 4.94
CA ALA A 283 14.61 6.64 4.06
C ALA A 283 14.61 8.03 4.73
N TRP A 284 14.30 8.10 6.02
CA TRP A 284 14.37 9.34 6.80
C TRP A 284 15.80 9.92 6.85
N VAL A 285 16.82 9.10 7.10
CA VAL A 285 18.23 9.54 7.06
C VAL A 285 18.60 10.06 5.66
N VAL A 286 18.17 9.38 4.60
CA VAL A 286 18.42 9.80 3.21
C VAL A 286 17.83 11.20 2.93
N PHE A 287 16.59 11.45 3.36
CA PHE A 287 15.98 12.79 3.23
C PHE A 287 16.66 13.84 4.13
N ALA A 288 17.09 13.47 5.34
CA ALA A 288 17.84 14.36 6.23
C ALA A 288 19.19 14.77 5.63
N VAL A 289 19.92 13.81 5.05
CA VAL A 289 21.19 14.06 4.34
C VAL A 289 20.97 14.94 3.12
N LEU A 290 19.90 14.72 2.35
CA LEU A 290 19.55 15.58 1.23
C LEU A 290 19.31 17.04 1.67
N LEU A 291 18.52 17.24 2.74
CA LEU A 291 18.25 18.57 3.28
C LEU A 291 19.52 19.23 3.83
N ALA A 292 20.33 18.51 4.60
CA ALA A 292 21.61 19.00 5.10
C ALA A 292 22.59 19.32 3.97
N GLY A 293 22.70 18.44 2.97
CA GLY A 293 23.55 18.62 1.79
C GLY A 293 23.15 19.83 0.95
N ARG A 294 21.86 20.18 0.92
CA ARG A 294 21.40 21.44 0.32
C ARG A 294 21.92 22.66 1.09
N HIS A 295 21.82 22.66 2.42
CA HIS A 295 22.20 23.81 3.24
C HIS A 295 23.72 24.00 3.34
N ILE A 296 24.48 22.90 3.42
CA ILE A 296 25.93 22.93 3.67
C ILE A 296 26.71 22.93 2.35
N ALA A 297 26.39 22.00 1.45
CA ALA A 297 27.15 21.76 0.22
C ALA A 297 26.47 22.35 -1.03
N GLY A 298 25.33 23.03 -0.88
CA GLY A 298 24.62 23.66 -1.99
C GLY A 298 24.13 22.67 -3.04
N TRP A 299 23.80 21.42 -2.67
CA TRP A 299 23.33 20.41 -3.62
C TRP A 299 22.11 20.90 -4.39
N ARG A 300 22.24 20.92 -5.73
CA ARG A 300 21.23 21.39 -6.68
C ARG A 300 21.11 20.45 -7.88
N GLY A 301 19.99 20.54 -8.59
CA GLY A 301 19.77 19.81 -9.84
C GLY A 301 19.87 18.29 -9.68
N ARG A 302 20.71 17.64 -10.49
CA ARG A 302 20.75 16.17 -10.64
C ARG A 302 21.04 15.42 -9.33
N THR A 303 21.97 15.92 -8.52
CA THR A 303 22.30 15.29 -7.23
C THR A 303 21.10 15.30 -6.30
N ALA A 304 20.43 16.45 -6.13
CA ALA A 304 19.25 16.56 -5.29
C ALA A 304 18.12 15.61 -5.75
N VAL A 305 17.92 15.49 -7.06
CA VAL A 305 16.93 14.55 -7.61
C VAL A 305 17.30 13.10 -7.31
N GLN A 306 18.56 12.70 -7.48
CA GLN A 306 18.98 11.32 -7.24
C GLN A 306 18.74 10.90 -5.78
N TRP A 307 19.08 11.77 -4.82
CA TRP A 307 18.79 11.55 -3.41
C TRP A 307 17.29 11.51 -3.11
N THR A 308 16.50 12.37 -3.76
CA THR A 308 15.03 12.37 -3.63
C THR A 308 14.43 11.06 -4.12
N LEU A 309 14.85 10.57 -5.29
CA LEU A 309 14.39 9.31 -5.86
C LEU A 309 14.85 8.11 -5.03
N ALA A 310 16.09 8.11 -4.54
CA ALA A 310 16.59 7.07 -3.64
C ALA A 310 15.74 6.99 -2.36
N GLY A 311 15.46 8.12 -1.71
CA GLY A 311 14.62 8.17 -0.51
C GLY A 311 13.18 7.73 -0.79
N PHE A 312 12.62 8.13 -1.93
CA PHE A 312 11.27 7.72 -2.35
C PHE A 312 11.17 6.21 -2.60
N ILE A 313 12.15 5.62 -3.30
CA ILE A 313 12.20 4.17 -3.55
C ILE A 313 12.34 3.40 -2.23
N LEU A 314 13.22 3.85 -1.33
CA LEU A 314 13.37 3.25 0.00
C LEU A 314 12.07 3.30 0.82
N MET A 315 11.34 4.42 0.75
CA MET A 315 10.04 4.56 1.39
C MET A 315 9.01 3.58 0.82
N GLY A 316 8.95 3.47 -0.51
CA GLY A 316 8.11 2.47 -1.18
C GLY A 316 8.47 1.06 -0.73
N LEU A 317 9.75 0.71 -0.71
CA LEU A 317 10.21 -0.60 -0.24
C LEU A 317 9.89 -0.86 1.23
N ALA A 318 9.83 0.16 2.09
CA ALA A 318 9.39 -0.02 3.47
C ALA A 318 7.93 -0.54 3.53
N TYR A 319 7.06 0.00 2.68
CA TYR A 319 5.65 -0.38 2.61
C TYR A 319 5.41 -1.68 1.83
N PHE A 320 5.93 -1.80 0.60
CA PHE A 320 5.73 -2.95 -0.29
C PHE A 320 6.71 -4.09 -0.06
N GLY A 321 7.97 -3.76 0.25
CA GLY A 321 9.09 -4.69 0.22
C GLY A 321 8.97 -5.80 1.26
N THR A 322 8.30 -5.57 2.38
CA THR A 322 8.08 -6.63 3.37
C THR A 322 7.03 -7.64 2.97
N LYS A 323 6.05 -7.28 2.13
CA LYS A 323 5.16 -8.28 1.52
C LYS A 323 5.90 -9.10 0.47
N ILE A 324 6.65 -8.43 -0.42
CA ILE A 324 7.42 -9.09 -1.49
C ILE A 324 8.50 -10.00 -0.91
N VAL A 325 9.23 -9.56 0.13
CA VAL A 325 10.26 -10.35 0.79
C VAL A 325 9.66 -11.55 1.52
N LEU A 326 8.49 -11.41 2.18
CA LEU A 326 7.81 -12.57 2.77
C LEU A 326 7.33 -13.56 1.69
N GLU A 327 6.77 -13.06 0.59
CA GLU A 327 6.25 -13.89 -0.50
C GLU A 327 7.37 -14.63 -1.25
N TRP A 328 8.50 -13.97 -1.51
CA TRP A 328 9.67 -14.55 -2.18
C TRP A 328 10.51 -15.47 -1.29
N ILE A 329 10.68 -15.16 0.00
CA ILE A 329 11.54 -15.97 0.89
C ILE A 329 10.77 -17.14 1.52
N LEU A 330 9.46 -17.02 1.78
CA LEU A 330 8.71 -18.04 2.52
C LEU A 330 7.72 -18.87 1.69
N ASN A 331 7.48 -18.56 0.41
CA ASN A 331 6.73 -19.40 -0.53
C ASN A 331 5.46 -20.05 0.09
N LEU A 332 4.68 -19.26 0.84
CA LEU A 332 3.37 -19.63 1.37
C LEU A 332 2.35 -18.68 0.76
N GLY A 333 1.97 -19.01 -0.48
CA GLY A 333 0.72 -18.55 -1.10
C GLY A 333 -0.48 -19.29 -0.56
#